data_AF-A0A9P7FLZ0-F1
#
_entry.id   AF-A0A9P7FLZ0-F1
#
_cell.length_a   1.000
_cell.length_b   1.000
_cell.length_c   1.000
_cell.angle_alpha   90.00
_cell.angle_beta   90.00
_cell.angle_gamma   90.00
#
_symmetry.space_group_name_H-M   'P 1'
#
loop_
_entity.id
_entity.type
_entity.pdbx_description
1 polymer ?
#
loop_
_entity_poly.entity_id
_entity_poly.type
_entity_poly.pdbx_seq_one_letter_code
_entity_poly.pdbx_strand_id
1 'polypeptide(L)'
;MLKSFKVWFYDPLKVLEAQIENPDFNGEMDYAAKQVYGPDDKRQFKDMMSGNWPWRQSDIIAKDPETHGAALVPVILGSEKTTVSVATGQNEYNPLYGSIQNTQNHVWRAHRNALSIIGFLAIPKSEFIAPFPIVC
;
A
#
# COMPACT_ATOMS: atom_id res chain seq x y z
N MET A 1 -22.05 19.73 -8.80
CA MET A 1 -21.39 20.77 -8.00
C MET A 1 -20.13 20.18 -7.39
N LEU A 2 -18.95 20.72 -7.68
CA LEU A 2 -17.68 20.24 -7.10
C LEU A 2 -17.54 20.83 -5.69
N LYS A 3 -17.32 19.98 -4.67
CA LYS A 3 -17.03 20.40 -3.29
C LYS A 3 -15.55 20.18 -3.02
N SER A 4 -14.86 21.19 -2.48
CA SER A 4 -13.47 21.10 -2.04
C SER A 4 -13.41 20.64 -0.59
N PHE A 5 -12.51 19.71 -0.28
CA PHE A 5 -12.31 19.19 1.07
C PHE A 5 -10.87 19.41 1.52
N LYS A 6 -10.69 19.73 2.80
CA LYS A 6 -9.35 19.78 3.41
C LYS A 6 -8.88 18.37 3.71
N VAL A 7 -7.70 18.01 3.23
CA VAL A 7 -7.03 16.73 3.48
C VAL A 7 -5.79 16.99 4.29
N TRP A 8 -5.50 16.10 5.24
CA TRP A 8 -4.26 16.10 6.02
C TRP A 8 -3.44 14.90 5.60
N PHE A 9 -2.20 15.11 5.19
CA PHE A 9 -1.32 14.04 4.71
C PHE A 9 0.14 14.35 5.02
N TYR A 10 0.93 13.29 5.15
CA TYR A 10 2.37 13.30 5.08
C TYR A 10 2.82 13.13 3.63
N ASP A 11 3.98 13.69 3.30
CA ASP A 11 4.63 13.48 2.01
C ASP A 11 4.80 11.97 1.75
N PRO A 12 4.08 11.38 0.77
CA PRO A 12 4.12 9.95 0.54
C PRO A 12 5.52 9.45 0.19
N LEU A 13 6.31 10.25 -0.53
CA LEU A 13 7.67 9.86 -0.91
C LEU A 13 8.54 9.70 0.35
N LYS A 14 8.52 10.68 1.25
CA LYS A 14 9.29 10.62 2.50
C LYS A 14 8.88 9.47 3.40
N VAL A 15 7.58 9.15 3.44
CA VAL A 15 7.08 8.00 4.19
C VAL A 15 7.66 6.69 3.63
N LEU A 16 7.70 6.56 2.30
CA LEU A 16 8.23 5.35 1.64
C LEU A 16 9.76 5.28 1.72
N GLU A 17 10.47 6.39 1.59
CA GLU A 17 11.92 6.48 1.81
C GLU A 17 12.27 6.03 3.23
N ALA A 18 11.54 6.53 4.24
CA ALA A 18 11.72 6.10 5.63
C ALA A 18 11.44 4.60 5.84
N GLN A 19 10.52 4.01 5.07
CA GLN A 19 10.30 2.56 5.10
C GLN A 19 11.49 1.79 4.49
N ILE A 20 12.07 2.27 3.39
CA ILE A 20 13.25 1.65 2.76
C ILE A 20 14.48 1.76 3.68
N GLU A 21 14.65 2.90 4.35
CA GLU A 21 15.75 3.16 5.28
C GLU A 21 15.61 2.40 6.61
N ASN A 22 14.50 1.70 6.84
CA ASN A 22 14.27 1.01 8.10
C ASN A 22 15.24 -0.18 8.27
N PRO A 23 16.16 -0.13 9.26
CA PRO A 23 17.14 -1.20 9.47
C PRO A 23 16.49 -2.53 9.87
N ASP A 24 15.27 -2.52 10.39
CA ASP A 24 14.53 -3.74 10.75
C ASP A 24 14.15 -4.60 9.54
N PHE A 25 14.28 -4.06 8.32
CA PHE A 25 14.05 -4.76 7.06
C PHE A 25 15.33 -5.30 6.42
N ASN A 26 16.49 -5.11 7.05
CA ASN A 26 17.75 -5.64 6.54
C ASN A 26 17.70 -7.17 6.44
N GLY A 27 17.92 -7.70 5.23
CA GLY A 27 17.80 -9.13 4.92
C GLY A 27 16.37 -9.63 4.74
N GLU A 28 15.37 -8.75 4.88
CA GLU A 28 13.94 -9.09 4.84
C GLU A 28 13.22 -8.48 3.63
N MET A 29 13.98 -7.94 2.67
CA MET A 29 13.48 -7.35 1.43
C MET A 29 13.99 -8.11 0.21
N ASP A 30 13.12 -8.27 -0.78
CA ASP A 30 13.49 -8.74 -2.11
C ASP A 30 13.67 -7.54 -3.05
N TYR A 31 14.90 -7.36 -3.56
CA TYR A 31 15.25 -6.27 -4.47
C TYR A 31 14.98 -6.60 -5.95
N ALA A 32 14.71 -7.87 -6.25
CA ALA A 32 14.41 -8.35 -7.59
C ALA A 32 13.16 -9.22 -7.58
N ALA A 33 12.43 -9.21 -8.69
CA ALA A 33 11.32 -10.14 -8.88
C ALA A 33 11.85 -11.58 -8.86
N LYS A 34 11.12 -12.48 -8.21
CA LYS A 34 11.55 -13.86 -8.01
C LYS A 34 10.49 -14.86 -8.46
N GLN A 35 10.95 -16.04 -8.84
CA GLN A 35 10.08 -17.17 -9.15
C GLN A 35 10.36 -18.27 -8.15
N VAL A 36 9.34 -18.66 -7.38
CA VAL A 36 9.47 -19.69 -6.35
C VAL A 36 8.70 -20.93 -6.81
N TYR A 37 9.36 -22.07 -6.83
CA TYR A 37 8.78 -23.35 -7.22
C TYR A 37 8.83 -24.33 -6.04
N GLY A 38 7.73 -25.05 -5.84
CA GLY A 38 7.63 -26.08 -4.81
C GLY A 38 8.30 -27.40 -5.25
N PRO A 39 8.34 -28.41 -4.35
CA PRO A 39 8.87 -29.74 -4.66
C PRO A 39 8.12 -30.47 -5.80
N ASP A 40 6.89 -30.05 -6.09
CA ASP A 40 6.07 -30.57 -7.19
C ASP A 40 6.21 -29.76 -8.48
N ASP A 41 7.24 -28.91 -8.58
CA ASP A 41 7.52 -27.98 -9.69
C ASP A 41 6.37 -27.00 -9.98
N LYS A 42 5.47 -26.80 -9.01
CA LYS A 42 4.40 -25.81 -9.14
C LYS A 42 4.85 -24.45 -8.65
N ARG A 43 4.42 -23.42 -9.38
CA ARG A 43 4.66 -22.03 -9.03
C ARG A 43 3.97 -21.67 -7.72
N GLN A 44 4.70 -21.03 -6.81
CA GLN A 44 4.20 -20.51 -5.56
C GLN A 44 4.26 -18.97 -5.55
N PHE A 45 3.20 -18.37 -5.01
CA PHE A 45 3.11 -16.94 -4.76
C PHE A 45 3.07 -16.73 -3.25
N LYS A 46 4.06 -15.99 -2.74
CA LYS A 46 4.20 -15.71 -1.32
C LYS A 46 4.02 -14.22 -1.09
N ASP A 47 4.98 -13.42 -1.53
CA ASP A 47 5.05 -11.97 -1.40
C ASP A 47 4.81 -11.27 -2.75
N MET A 48 4.73 -9.94 -2.74
CA MET A 48 4.54 -9.17 -3.97
C MET A 48 5.58 -9.52 -5.03
N MET A 49 6.86 -9.59 -4.64
CA MET A 49 7.99 -9.81 -5.55
C MET A 49 8.00 -11.21 -6.19
N SER A 50 7.27 -12.19 -5.63
CA SER A 50 7.01 -13.48 -6.27
C SER A 50 5.98 -13.44 -7.41
N GLY A 51 5.24 -12.34 -7.52
CA GLY A 51 4.14 -12.15 -8.46
C GLY A 51 4.57 -11.95 -9.92
N ASN A 52 3.62 -12.11 -10.82
CA ASN A 52 3.84 -11.86 -12.25
C ASN A 52 4.00 -10.37 -12.59
N TRP A 53 3.34 -9.49 -11.83
CA TRP A 53 3.40 -8.05 -12.07
C TRP A 53 4.81 -7.47 -11.91
N PRO A 54 5.52 -7.65 -10.78
CA PRO A 54 6.87 -7.07 -10.63
C PRO A 54 7.87 -7.68 -11.61
N TRP A 55 7.68 -8.94 -12.03
CA TRP A 55 8.49 -9.55 -13.09
C TRP A 55 8.35 -8.78 -14.40
N ARG A 56 7.12 -8.57 -14.87
CA ARG A 56 6.84 -7.80 -16.09
C ARG A 56 7.32 -6.36 -15.99
N GLN A 57 7.17 -5.73 -14.83
CA GLN A 57 7.67 -4.37 -14.63
C GLN A 57 9.19 -4.32 -14.69
N SER A 58 9.88 -5.29 -14.09
CA SER A 58 11.34 -5.39 -14.16
C SER A 58 11.82 -5.53 -15.62
N ASP A 59 11.14 -6.35 -16.43
CA ASP A 59 11.44 -6.49 -17.87
C ASP A 59 11.23 -5.21 -18.67
N ILE A 60 10.25 -4.37 -18.28
CA ILE A 60 10.00 -3.08 -18.93
C ILE A 60 11.09 -2.09 -18.56
N ILE A 61 11.41 -1.98 -17.27
CA ILE A 61 12.39 -1.04 -16.73
C ILE A 61 13.78 -1.37 -17.28
N ALA A 62 14.17 -2.65 -17.28
CA ALA A 62 15.49 -3.10 -17.76
C ALA A 62 15.77 -2.78 -19.25
N LYS A 63 14.78 -2.36 -20.04
CA LYS A 63 15.00 -1.87 -21.41
C LYS A 63 15.77 -0.55 -21.44
N ASP A 64 15.68 0.26 -20.38
CA ASP A 64 16.38 1.52 -20.24
C ASP A 64 17.76 1.29 -19.57
N PRO A 65 18.88 1.54 -20.28
CA PRO A 65 20.23 1.40 -19.73
C PRO A 65 20.48 2.21 -18.46
N GLU A 66 19.82 3.38 -18.29
CA GLU A 66 20.01 4.24 -17.10
C GLU A 66 19.44 3.60 -15.82
N THR A 67 18.57 2.60 -15.96
CA THR A 67 17.95 1.90 -14.83
C THR A 67 18.65 0.59 -14.48
N HIS A 68 19.74 0.24 -15.18
CA HIS A 68 20.48 -0.99 -14.93
C HIS A 68 21.10 -0.97 -13.53
N GLY A 69 20.74 -1.97 -12.71
CA GLY A 69 21.14 -2.05 -11.31
C GLY A 69 20.19 -1.36 -10.32
N ALA A 70 19.15 -0.66 -10.81
CA ALA A 70 18.09 -0.14 -9.94
C ALA A 70 17.19 -1.27 -9.42
N ALA A 71 16.71 -1.12 -8.19
CA ALA A 71 15.70 -1.99 -7.61
C ALA A 71 14.30 -1.44 -7.88
N LEU A 72 13.39 -2.30 -8.35
CA LEU A 72 11.97 -1.97 -8.42
C LEU A 72 11.39 -1.92 -7.00
N VAL A 73 10.77 -0.81 -6.63
CA VAL A 73 10.06 -0.64 -5.36
C VAL A 73 8.56 -0.52 -5.60
N PRO A 74 7.78 -1.61 -5.48
CA PRO A 74 6.33 -1.52 -5.62
C PRO A 74 5.73 -0.85 -4.38
N VAL A 75 4.76 0.03 -4.60
CA VAL A 75 4.01 0.72 -3.55
C VAL A 75 2.57 0.25 -3.60
N ILE A 76 2.00 -0.17 -2.47
CA ILE A 76 0.56 -0.38 -2.33
C ILE A 76 -0.03 0.72 -1.48
N LEU A 77 -1.22 1.17 -1.87
CA LEU A 77 -2.03 2.09 -1.08
C LEU A 77 -3.34 1.40 -0.74
N GLY A 78 -3.73 1.47 0.54
CA GLY A 78 -4.98 0.92 1.04
C GLY A 78 -5.76 2.00 1.76
N SER A 79 -7.06 2.12 1.48
CA SER A 79 -7.93 3.00 2.25
C SER A 79 -9.14 2.22 2.73
N GLU A 80 -9.42 2.33 4.01
CA GLU A 80 -10.58 1.71 4.64
C GLU A 80 -11.38 2.80 5.37
N LYS A 81 -12.71 2.64 5.40
CA LYS A 81 -13.58 3.54 6.16
C LYS A 81 -13.46 3.22 7.64
N THR A 82 -12.91 4.15 8.43
CA THR A 82 -12.78 3.98 9.88
C THR A 82 -13.40 5.16 10.64
N THR A 83 -14.17 4.88 11.68
CA THR A 83 -14.76 5.93 12.53
C THR A 83 -13.70 6.48 13.49
N VAL A 84 -13.17 7.67 13.23
CA VAL A 84 -12.16 8.34 14.07
C VAL A 84 -12.87 9.19 15.13
N SER A 85 -13.15 8.59 16.29
CA SER A 85 -13.72 9.19 17.52
C SER A 85 -15.22 9.53 17.55
N VAL A 86 -15.84 9.29 18.72
CA VAL A 86 -17.28 9.54 19.02
C VAL A 86 -17.46 10.85 19.85
N ALA A 87 -16.37 11.50 20.28
CA ALA A 87 -16.42 12.50 21.35
C ALA A 87 -16.32 13.98 20.92
N THR A 88 -15.90 14.30 19.69
CA THR A 88 -15.63 15.71 19.27
C THR A 88 -16.10 16.04 17.85
N GLY A 89 -17.33 15.65 17.53
CA GLY A 89 -18.01 16.07 16.30
C GLY A 89 -17.87 15.07 15.14
N GLN A 90 -18.91 14.99 14.32
CA GLN A 90 -19.17 14.00 13.27
C GLN A 90 -18.20 14.09 12.06
N ASN A 91 -16.88 13.95 12.26
CA ASN A 91 -15.90 13.91 11.19
C ASN A 91 -15.47 12.46 10.94
N GLU A 92 -16.11 11.80 9.98
CA GLU A 92 -15.66 10.51 9.45
C GLU A 92 -14.53 10.74 8.44
N TYR A 93 -13.43 10.00 8.58
CA TYR A 93 -12.29 10.03 7.66
C TYR A 93 -11.94 8.61 7.21
N ASN A 94 -11.48 8.48 5.97
CA ASN A 94 -10.84 7.24 5.52
C ASN A 94 -9.32 7.42 5.63
N PRO A 95 -8.63 6.76 6.57
CA PRO A 95 -7.18 6.71 6.53
C PRO A 95 -6.71 6.10 5.21
N LEU A 96 -5.67 6.70 4.65
CA LEU A 96 -4.89 6.19 3.55
C LEU A 96 -3.61 5.61 4.13
N TYR A 97 -3.45 4.31 4.00
CA TYR A 97 -2.23 3.60 4.33
C TYR A 97 -1.37 3.40 3.09
N GLY A 98 -0.06 3.38 3.27
CA GLY A 98 0.88 3.02 2.24
C GLY A 98 2.02 2.16 2.74
N SER A 99 2.49 1.27 1.87
CA SER A 99 3.65 0.44 2.13
C SER A 99 4.43 0.07 0.89
N ILE A 100 5.75 0.01 1.04
CA ILE A 100 6.63 -0.70 0.10
C ILE A 100 6.35 -2.19 0.15
N GLN A 101 6.38 -2.85 -1.01
CA GLN A 101 6.04 -4.27 -1.13
C GLN A 101 7.26 -5.17 -1.34
N ASN A 102 8.47 -4.62 -1.22
CA ASN A 102 9.69 -5.41 -1.27
C ASN A 102 9.86 -6.27 -0.01
N THR A 103 9.23 -5.89 1.09
CA THR A 103 9.29 -6.65 2.35
C THR A 103 8.66 -8.03 2.18
N GLN A 104 9.29 -9.05 2.72
CA GLN A 104 8.75 -10.39 2.76
C GLN A 104 7.52 -10.46 3.70
N ASN A 105 6.59 -11.38 3.42
CA ASN A 105 5.30 -11.45 4.12
C ASN A 105 5.36 -11.56 5.64
N HIS A 106 6.42 -12.17 6.21
CA HIS A 106 6.50 -12.30 7.67
C HIS A 106 6.77 -10.97 8.36
N VAL A 107 7.38 -9.99 7.67
CA VAL A 107 7.62 -8.64 8.17
C VAL A 107 6.32 -7.91 8.47
N TRP A 108 5.29 -8.13 7.65
CA TRP A 108 3.96 -7.51 7.83
C TRP A 108 3.30 -7.89 9.15
N ARG A 109 3.63 -9.07 9.69
CA ARG A 109 3.07 -9.56 10.96
C ARG A 109 3.95 -9.24 12.16
N ALA A 110 5.11 -8.61 11.95
CA ALA A 110 6.11 -8.39 12.99
C ALA A 110 6.02 -7.00 13.67
N HIS A 111 4.98 -6.18 13.37
CA HIS A 111 4.84 -4.81 13.89
C HIS A 111 6.06 -3.90 13.65
N ARG A 112 6.78 -4.06 12.52
CA ARG A 112 8.01 -3.32 12.19
C ARG A 112 7.79 -2.07 11.30
N ASN A 113 6.67 -1.37 11.44
CA ASN A 113 6.32 -0.18 10.63
C ASN A 113 6.29 -0.41 9.10
N ALA A 114 6.01 -1.64 8.66
CA ALA A 114 5.88 -1.95 7.24
C ALA A 114 4.64 -1.31 6.59
N LEU A 115 3.66 -0.85 7.38
CA LEU A 115 2.47 -0.13 6.93
C LEU A 115 2.40 1.21 7.66
N SER A 116 2.26 2.31 6.92
CA SER A 116 2.23 3.66 7.49
C SER A 116 0.99 4.42 7.03
N ILE A 117 0.42 5.26 7.91
CA ILE A 117 -0.65 6.18 7.53
C ILE A 117 -0.03 7.34 6.75
N ILE A 118 -0.47 7.53 5.52
CA ILE A 118 -0.10 8.65 4.65
C ILE A 118 -1.03 9.83 4.89
N GLY A 119 -2.33 9.62 5.09
CA GLY A 119 -3.24 10.74 5.31
C GLY A 119 -4.67 10.34 5.63
N PHE A 120 -5.51 11.34 5.84
CA PHE A 120 -6.94 11.18 6.14
C PHE A 120 -7.78 11.80 5.04
N LEU A 121 -8.45 10.95 4.26
CA LEU A 121 -9.34 11.36 3.18
C LEU A 121 -10.71 11.74 3.76
N ALA A 122 -11.26 12.86 3.30
CA ALA A 122 -12.58 13.31 3.70
C ALA A 122 -13.66 12.42 3.10
N ILE A 123 -14.69 12.10 3.89
CA ILE A 123 -15.89 11.41 3.40
C ILE A 123 -16.93 12.46 2.99
N PRO A 124 -17.25 12.59 1.70
CA PRO A 124 -18.32 13.49 1.27
C PRO A 124 -19.66 12.93 1.75
N LYS A 125 -20.35 13.66 2.64
CA LYS A 125 -21.75 13.36 2.97
C LYS A 125 -22.62 13.83 1.79
N SER A 126 -23.32 12.90 1.13
CA SER A 126 -24.35 13.24 0.15
C SER A 126 -25.61 13.71 0.88
N GLU A 127 -26.19 14.83 0.46
CA GLU A 127 -27.45 15.37 1.02
C GLU A 127 -28.69 14.55 0.58
N PHE A 128 -28.52 13.55 -0.27
CA PHE A 128 -29.58 12.65 -0.73
C PHE A 128 -29.43 11.27 -0.08
N ILE A 129 -30.13 11.07 1.04
CA ILE A 129 -30.61 9.75 1.45
C ILE A 129 -32.10 9.76 1.17
N ALA A 130 -32.51 9.32 -0.02
CA ALA A 130 -33.87 8.85 -0.19
C ALA A 130 -34.00 7.56 0.64
N PRO A 131 -35.10 7.37 1.41
CA PRO A 131 -35.32 6.12 2.11
C PRO A 131 -35.53 5.03 1.05
N PHE A 132 -34.51 4.20 0.80
CA PHE A 132 -34.74 2.92 0.17
C PHE A 132 -35.50 2.06 1.19
N PRO A 133 -36.74 1.63 0.92
CA PRO A 133 -37.42 0.70 1.81
C PRO A 133 -36.66 -0.62 1.73
N ILE A 134 -36.11 -1.05 2.86
CA ILE A 134 -35.72 -2.44 3.06
C ILE A 134 -37.02 -3.23 3.08
N VAL A 135 -37.29 -3.94 1.99
CA VAL A 135 -38.32 -4.98 1.98
C VAL A 135 -37.66 -6.21 2.62
N CYS A 136 -38.19 -6.59 3.79
CA CYS A 136 -37.88 -7.85 4.47
C CYS A 136 -38.35 -9.07 3.68
#